data_AF-A0A1S1HCR8-F1
#
_entry.id   AF-A0A1S1HCR8-F1
#
_cell.length_a   1.000
_cell.length_b   1.000
_cell.length_c   1.000
_cell.angle_alpha   90.00
_cell.angle_beta   90.00
_cell.angle_gamma   90.00
#
_symmetry.space_group_name_H-M   'P 1'
#
loop_
_entity.id
_entity.type
_entity.pdbx_description
1 polymer ?
#
loop_
_entity_poly.entity_id
_entity_poly.type
_entity_poly.pdbx_seq_one_letter_code
_entity_poly.pdbx_strand_id
1 'polypeptide(L)'
;MNAEILKQLGDDLRNARRARGLTQPELASRLGRDRARISELERGLRNNRASRDRLTLVAEICDALGLVPLLVPAARAAEVRALIAPQQVTRGGNTTGSAFEDVFVDLSDENGDD
;
A
#
# COMPACT_ATOMS: atom_id res chain seq x y z
N MET A 1 2.93 19.17 11.94
CA MET A 1 3.51 18.18 11.01
C MET A 1 2.73 18.26 9.71
N ASN A 2 3.37 18.16 8.54
CA ASN A 2 2.68 18.30 7.25
C ASN A 2 1.62 17.17 7.10
N ALA A 3 0.37 17.55 6.82
CA ALA A 3 -0.76 16.63 6.73
C ALA A 3 -0.54 15.50 5.72
N GLU A 4 0.14 15.82 4.62
CA GLU A 4 0.44 14.86 3.57
C GLU A 4 1.45 13.81 4.04
N ILE A 5 2.41 14.19 4.89
CA ILE A 5 3.40 13.26 5.46
C ILE A 5 2.71 12.26 6.39
N LEU A 6 1.77 12.72 7.23
CA LEU A 6 1.02 11.85 8.13
C LEU A 6 0.14 10.85 7.37
N LYS A 7 -0.54 11.34 6.32
CA LYS A 7 -1.36 10.48 5.46
C LYS A 7 -0.51 9.41 4.77
N GLN A 8 0.60 9.81 4.16
CA GLN A 8 1.53 8.89 3.49
C GLN A 8 2.06 7.84 4.47
N LEU A 9 2.51 8.25 5.66
CA LEU A 9 2.96 7.31 6.69
C LEU A 9 1.89 6.29 7.06
N GLY A 10 0.64 6.73 7.23
CA GLY A 10 -0.48 5.83 7.53
C GLY A 10 -0.77 4.83 6.41
N ASP A 11 -0.67 5.25 5.14
CA ASP A 11 -0.82 4.38 3.99
C ASP A 11 0.37 3.39 3.85
N ASP A 12 1.60 3.84 4.07
CA ASP A 12 2.81 3.01 4.03
C ASP A 12 2.76 1.89 5.09
N LEU A 13 2.40 2.23 6.34
CA LEU A 13 2.25 1.23 7.41
C LEU A 13 1.16 0.21 7.09
N ARG A 14 0.00 0.68 6.59
CA ARG A 14 -1.11 -0.20 6.19
C ARG A 14 -0.69 -1.13 5.05
N ASN A 15 0.01 -0.61 4.04
CA ASN A 15 0.46 -1.36 2.89
C ASN A 15 1.52 -2.39 3.28
N ALA A 16 2.51 -2.01 4.09
CA ALA A 16 3.53 -2.91 4.61
C ALA A 16 2.93 -4.05 5.47
N ARG A 17 1.91 -3.75 6.28
CA ARG A 17 1.17 -4.77 7.04
C ARG A 17 0.46 -5.75 6.10
N ARG A 18 -0.24 -5.24 5.09
CA ARG A 18 -0.97 -6.06 4.10
C ARG A 18 -0.03 -6.91 3.25
N ALA A 19 1.13 -6.37 2.86
CA ALA A 19 2.14 -7.11 2.10
C ALA A 19 2.69 -8.32 2.87
N ARG A 20 2.63 -8.29 4.21
CA ARG A 20 2.94 -9.44 5.07
C ARG A 20 1.76 -10.38 5.34
N GLY A 21 0.62 -10.16 4.70
CA GLY A 21 -0.59 -10.95 4.93
C GLY A 21 -1.21 -10.75 6.32
N LEU A 22 -0.81 -9.71 7.06
CA LEU A 22 -1.28 -9.49 8.43
C LEU A 22 -2.56 -8.65 8.45
N THR A 23 -3.53 -9.07 9.26
CA THR A 23 -4.66 -8.28 9.71
C THR A 23 -4.27 -7.35 10.86
N GLN A 24 -5.12 -6.37 11.20
CA GLN A 24 -4.87 -5.49 12.36
C GLN A 24 -4.84 -6.26 13.70
N PRO A 25 -5.74 -7.22 13.99
CA PRO A 25 -5.65 -8.04 15.20
C PRO A 25 -4.35 -8.83 15.31
N GLU A 26 -3.88 -9.42 14.21
CA GLU A 26 -2.65 -10.22 14.22
C GLU A 26 -1.42 -9.36 14.49
N LEU A 27 -1.35 -8.16 13.89
CA LEU A 27 -0.29 -7.21 14.22
C LEU A 27 -0.37 -6.78 15.69
N ALA A 28 -1.56 -6.50 16.20
CA ALA A 28 -1.74 -6.12 17.60
C ALA A 28 -1.29 -7.24 18.56
N SER A 29 -1.66 -8.48 18.26
CA SER A 29 -1.23 -9.66 19.00
C SER A 29 0.29 -9.82 19.03
N ARG A 30 0.97 -9.65 17.88
CA ARG A 30 2.45 -9.68 17.81
C ARG A 30 3.11 -8.60 18.67
N LEU A 31 2.47 -7.44 18.79
CA LEU A 31 2.98 -6.32 19.56
C LEU A 31 2.58 -6.36 21.05
N GLY A 32 1.77 -7.34 21.48
CA GLY A 32 1.18 -7.36 22.82
C GLY A 32 0.28 -6.15 23.09
N ARG A 33 -0.41 -5.64 22.05
CA ARG A 33 -1.25 -4.44 22.10
C ARG A 33 -2.71 -4.76 21.78
N ASP A 34 -3.59 -3.83 22.15
CA ASP A 34 -5.00 -3.86 21.77
C ASP A 34 -5.19 -3.57 20.26
N ARG A 35 -6.07 -4.33 19.59
CA ARG A 35 -6.44 -4.13 18.17
C ARG A 35 -6.95 -2.71 17.89
N ALA A 36 -7.77 -2.15 18.78
CA ALA A 36 -8.31 -0.80 18.67
C ALA A 36 -7.18 0.20 18.50
N ARG A 37 -6.05 0.00 19.20
CA ARG A 37 -4.88 0.88 19.13
C ARG A 37 -4.24 0.90 17.74
N ILE A 38 -4.11 -0.26 17.10
CA ILE A 38 -3.58 -0.36 15.73
C ILE A 38 -4.55 0.31 14.75
N SER A 39 -5.86 0.07 14.89
CA SER A 39 -6.85 0.67 14.01
C SER A 39 -6.96 2.19 14.17
N GLU A 40 -6.88 2.68 15.42
CA GLU A 40 -6.85 4.11 15.73
C GLU A 40 -5.65 4.80 15.10
N LEU A 41 -4.46 4.21 15.23
CA LEU A 41 -3.24 4.74 14.62
C LEU A 41 -3.35 4.80 13.09
N GLU A 42 -3.63 3.67 12.43
CA GLU A 42 -3.69 3.62 10.96
C GLU A 42 -4.74 4.60 10.42
N ARG A 43 -5.91 4.69 11.06
CA ARG A 43 -6.98 5.60 10.67
C ARG A 43 -6.64 7.05 11.01
N GLY A 44 -6.05 7.30 12.17
CA GLY A 44 -5.67 8.61 12.68
C GLY A 44 -4.65 9.27 11.77
N LEU A 45 -3.57 8.56 11.44
CA LEU A 45 -2.54 9.02 10.50
C LEU A 45 -3.13 9.37 9.13
N ARG A 46 -3.93 8.48 8.55
CA ARG A 46 -4.57 8.69 7.23
C ARG A 46 -5.57 9.83 7.21
N ASN A 47 -6.23 10.09 8.33
CA ASN A 47 -7.21 11.16 8.48
C ASN A 47 -6.63 12.43 9.13
N ASN A 48 -5.29 12.55 9.20
CA ASN A 48 -4.57 13.69 9.75
C ASN A 48 -4.96 14.05 11.20
N ARG A 49 -5.28 13.04 12.01
CA ARG A 49 -5.64 13.17 13.44
C ARG A 49 -4.50 12.66 14.31
N ALA A 50 -3.52 13.53 14.55
CA ALA A 50 -2.28 13.19 15.26
C ALA A 50 -2.40 13.04 16.79
N SER A 51 -3.60 13.12 17.38
CA SER A 51 -3.72 13.51 18.79
C SER A 51 -3.37 12.45 19.84
N ARG A 52 -3.03 11.21 19.48
CA ARG A 52 -2.72 10.16 20.46
C ARG A 52 -1.61 9.20 20.08
N ASP A 53 -1.01 9.34 18.91
CA ASP A 53 -0.09 8.33 18.40
C ASP A 53 1.34 8.60 18.86
N ARG A 54 1.85 7.68 19.67
CA ARG A 54 3.19 7.77 20.24
C ARG A 54 4.19 7.33 19.17
N LEU A 55 5.25 8.11 18.97
CA LEU A 55 6.39 7.72 18.13
C LEU A 55 6.90 6.30 18.46
N THR A 56 6.83 5.91 19.74
CA THR A 56 7.12 4.54 20.20
C THR A 56 6.28 3.47 19.50
N LEU A 57 4.97 3.66 19.36
CA LEU A 57 4.10 2.69 18.70
C LEU A 57 4.42 2.59 17.20
N VAL A 58 4.74 3.73 16.57
CA VAL A 58 5.19 3.73 15.16
C VAL A 58 6.48 2.94 15.02
N ALA A 59 7.45 3.13 15.91
CA ALA A 59 8.70 2.38 15.90
C ALA A 59 8.49 0.88 16.13
N GLU A 60 7.66 0.49 17.10
CA GLU A 60 7.30 -0.91 17.36
C GLU A 60 6.63 -1.57 16.14
N ILE A 61 5.72 -0.85 15.46
CA ILE A 61 5.09 -1.34 14.24
C ILE A 61 6.12 -1.47 13.11
N CYS A 62 7.01 -0.50 12.95
CA CYS A 62 8.09 -0.60 11.97
C CYS A 62 8.91 -1.88 12.21
N ASP A 63 9.32 -2.16 13.44
CA ASP A 63 10.07 -3.37 13.78
C ASP A 63 9.28 -4.67 13.47
N ALA A 64 8.02 -4.75 13.92
CA ALA A 64 7.16 -5.90 13.63
C ALA A 64 6.85 -6.09 12.13
N LEU A 65 6.95 -5.00 11.37
CA LEU A 65 6.83 -4.97 9.92
C LEU A 65 8.22 -4.83 9.24
N GLY A 66 9.32 -5.21 9.88
CA GLY A 66 10.67 -5.17 9.27
C GLY A 66 10.96 -3.93 8.43
N LEU A 67 10.47 -2.77 8.87
CA LEU A 67 10.69 -1.45 8.29
C LEU A 67 11.74 -0.73 9.15
N VAL A 68 12.59 0.05 8.51
CA VAL A 68 13.54 0.92 9.21
C VAL A 68 13.07 2.36 9.09
N PRO A 69 12.69 3.02 10.19
CA PRO A 69 12.32 4.44 10.14
C PRO A 69 13.57 5.29 9.89
N LEU A 70 13.53 6.15 8.87
CA LEU A 70 14.59 7.09 8.54
C LEU A 70 14.11 8.52 8.72
N LEU A 71 14.89 9.34 9.43
CA LEU A 71 14.65 10.77 9.56
C LEU A 71 15.47 11.51 8.51
N VAL A 72 14.79 12.29 7.67
CA VAL A 72 15.41 13.03 6.58
C VAL A 72 15.26 14.53 6.85
N PRO A 73 16.34 15.33 6.79
CA PRO A 73 16.23 16.77 6.82
C PRO A 73 15.28 17.26 5.72
N ALA A 74 14.36 18.17 6.05
CA ALA A 74 13.31 18.60 5.12
C ALA A 74 13.87 19.12 3.79
N ALA A 75 15.03 19.79 3.81
CA ALA A 75 15.72 20.29 2.63
C ALA A 75 16.15 19.18 1.64
N ARG A 76 16.34 17.94 2.12
CA ARG A 76 16.80 16.79 1.32
C ARG A 76 15.70 15.75 1.07
N ALA A 77 14.47 16.01 1.50
CA ALA A 77 13.38 15.04 1.40
C ALA A 77 13.08 14.64 -0.05
N ALA A 78 13.19 15.57 -1.00
CA ALA A 78 12.97 15.30 -2.42
C ALA A 78 14.04 14.37 -3.02
N GLU A 79 15.32 14.63 -2.74
CA GLU A 79 16.45 13.79 -3.17
C GLU A 79 16.31 12.36 -2.66
N VAL A 80 16.02 12.20 -1.36
CA VAL A 80 15.88 10.87 -0.74
C VAL A 80 14.67 10.12 -1.30
N ARG A 81 13.54 10.81 -1.52
CA ARG A 81 12.36 10.19 -2.16
C ARG A 81 12.66 9.71 -3.57
N ALA A 82 13.38 10.49 -4.37
CA ALA A 82 13.78 10.09 -5.72
C ALA A 82 14.67 8.84 -5.71
N LEU A 83 15.55 8.71 -4.71
CA LEU A 83 16.45 7.56 -4.57
C LEU A 83 15.72 6.27 -4.14
N ILE A 84 14.68 6.37 -3.30
CA ILE A 84 13.97 5.21 -2.70
C ILE A 84 12.71 4.84 -3.50
N ALA A 85 12.22 5.72 -4.36
CA ALA A 85 11.05 5.44 -5.20
C ALA A 85 11.24 4.11 -5.93
N PRO A 86 10.24 3.19 -5.89
CA PRO A 86 10.35 1.92 -6.59
C PRO A 86 10.65 2.22 -8.06
N GLN A 87 11.77 1.68 -8.56
CA GLN A 87 12.05 1.73 -9.99
C GLN A 87 10.85 1.07 -10.67
N GLN A 88 10.14 1.85 -11.49
CA GLN A 88 9.17 1.25 -12.39
C GLN A 88 9.98 0.28 -13.25
N VAL A 89 9.83 -1.01 -12.97
CA VAL A 89 10.24 -2.04 -13.91
C VAL A 89 9.40 -1.74 -15.14
N THR A 90 9.99 -1.04 -16.11
CA THR A 90 9.46 -0.99 -17.46
C THR A 90 9.38 -2.44 -17.87
N ARG A 91 8.17 -3.02 -17.79
CA ARG A 91 7.88 -4.27 -18.47
C ARG A 91 7.96 -3.95 -19.96
N GLY A 92 9.17 -3.94 -20.49
CA GLY A 92 9.42 -4.09 -21.92
C GLY A 92 8.90 -5.46 -22.30
N GLY A 93 7.68 -5.49 -22.80
CA GLY A 93 6.97 -6.71 -23.16
C GLY A 93 5.80 -6.34 -24.03
N ASN A 94 6.02 -6.51 -25.32
CA ASN A 94 5.12 -6.32 -26.46
C ASN A 94 3.62 -6.37 -26.14
N THR A 95 2.89 -5.49 -26.80
CA THR A 95 1.50 -5.67 -27.20
C THR A 95 1.34 -6.98 -27.96
N THR A 96 1.30 -8.12 -27.27
CA THR A 96 0.66 -9.32 -27.80
C THR A 96 -0.83 -9.07 -27.72
N GLY A 97 -1.41 -8.83 -28.90
CA GLY A 97 -2.83 -8.68 -29.09
C GLY A 97 -3.60 -9.77 -28.36
N SER A 98 -4.65 -9.32 -27.68
CA SER A 98 -5.98 -9.93 -27.72
C SER A 98 -6.02 -11.44 -28.08
N ALA A 99 -5.40 -12.30 -27.27
CA ALA A 99 -5.62 -13.74 -27.33
C ALA A 99 -7.04 -14.14 -26.85
N PHE A 100 -7.92 -13.15 -26.69
CA PHE A 100 -9.32 -13.29 -26.33
C PHE A 100 -10.27 -12.85 -27.46
N GLU A 101 -9.78 -12.34 -28.60
CA GLU A 101 -10.64 -11.99 -29.76
C GLU A 101 -10.97 -13.19 -30.66
N ASP A 102 -10.15 -14.25 -30.68
CA ASP A 102 -10.34 -15.39 -31.58
C ASP A 102 -11.34 -16.46 -31.07
N VAL A 103 -12.16 -16.16 -30.05
CA VAL A 103 -13.08 -17.13 -29.42
C VAL A 103 -14.56 -16.81 -29.63
N PHE A 104 -14.89 -15.83 -30.49
CA PHE A 104 -16.28 -15.58 -30.88
C PHE A 104 -16.57 -16.24 -32.23
N VAL A 105 -17.00 -17.50 -32.17
CA VAL A 105 -17.65 -18.16 -33.32
C VAL A 105 -19.05 -17.57 -33.44
N ASP A 106 -19.29 -16.77 -34.47
CA ASP A 106 -20.62 -16.27 -34.81
C ASP A 106 -21.46 -17.43 -35.35
N LEU A 107 -22.37 -17.96 -34.52
CA LEU A 107 -23.38 -18.92 -34.93
C LEU A 107 -24.65 -18.15 -35.30
N SER A 108 -24.61 -17.47 -36.43
CA SER A 108 -25.79 -16.98 -37.12
C SER A 108 -25.82 -17.54 -38.54
N ASP A 109 -26.00 -18.86 -38.62
CA ASP A 109 -26.34 -19.51 -39.87
C ASP A 109 -27.66 -18.91 -40.40
N GLU A 110 -27.53 -18.33 -41.58
CA GLU A 110 -28.57 -17.72 -42.39
C GLU A 110 -29.78 -18.64 -42.55
N ASN A 111 -30.96 -18.08 -42.27
CA ASN A 111 -32.24 -18.64 -42.68
C ASN A 111 -32.25 -18.78 -44.21
N GLY A 112 -32.31 -20.01 -44.71
CA GLY A 112 -32.56 -20.30 -46.12
C GLY A 112 -34.01 -19.99 -46.50
N ASP A 113 -34.15 -19.27 -47.62
CA ASP A 113 -35.37 -19.01 -48.39
C ASP A 113 -36.23 -20.27 -48.63
N ASP A 114 -37.56 -20.11 -48.52
CA ASP A 114 -38.56 -20.66 -49.47
C ASP A 114 -39.80 -19.75 -49.51
#